data_AF-A0A844DM87-F1
#
_entry.id   AF-A0A844DM87-F1
#
_cell.length_a   1.000
_cell.length_b   1.000
_cell.length_c   1.000
_cell.angle_alpha   90.00
_cell.angle_beta   90.00
_cell.angle_gamma   90.00
#
_symmetry.space_group_name_H-M   'P 1'
#
loop_
_entity.id
_entity.type
_entity.pdbx_description
1 polymer ?
#
loop_
_entity_poly.entity_id
_entity_poly.type
_entity_poly.pdbx_seq_one_letter_code
_entity_poly.pdbx_strand_id
1 'polypeptide(L)'
;MDNFRVIYRILRYLEKALDYDEPNMDCISAKALKLSDRRWMALMEMLSKEGYIDGFSVQRTVDGSILISSSTPRITLKGLEYLQENSLMKKAAELAKGVAEIIT
;
A
#
# COMPACT_ATOMS: atom_id res chain seq x y z
N MET A 1 7.81 2.02 11.57
CA MET A 1 6.49 2.38 11.02
C MET A 1 5.64 1.12 11.02
N ASP A 2 4.36 1.21 11.37
CA ASP A 2 3.44 0.06 11.29
C ASP A 2 3.24 -0.37 9.82
N ASN A 3 3.08 -1.68 9.58
CA ASN A 3 2.96 -2.26 8.23
C ASN A 3 1.73 -1.73 7.51
N PHE A 4 0.59 -1.65 8.18
CA PHE A 4 -0.65 -1.17 7.56
C PHE A 4 -0.55 0.30 7.17
N ARG A 5 0.11 1.12 8.00
CA ARG A 5 0.39 2.52 7.64
C ARG A 5 1.28 2.65 6.39
N VAL A 6 2.24 1.74 6.21
CA VAL A 6 3.08 1.73 5.00
C VAL A 6 2.26 1.27 3.78
N ILE A 7 1.49 0.18 3.92
CA ILE A 7 0.60 -0.32 2.86
C ILE A 7 -0.35 0.78 2.39
N TYR A 8 -0.99 1.49 3.33
CA TYR A 8 -1.85 2.63 3.01
C TYR A 8 -1.12 3.71 2.20
N ARG A 9 0.14 4.04 2.55
CA ARG A 9 0.94 5.04 1.79
C ARG A 9 1.26 4.57 0.37
N ILE A 10 1.59 3.29 0.19
CA ILE A 10 1.85 2.71 -1.13
C ILE A 10 0.59 2.79 -2.00
N LEU A 11 -0.53 2.29 -1.48
CA LEU A 11 -1.81 2.29 -2.20
C LEU A 11 -2.27 3.71 -2.50
N ARG A 12 -2.21 4.64 -1.54
CA ARG A 12 -2.59 6.04 -1.74
C ARG A 12 -1.72 6.76 -2.78
N TYR A 13 -0.45 6.39 -2.88
CA TYR A 13 0.42 6.92 -3.93
C TYR A 13 -0.01 6.40 -5.31
N LEU A 14 -0.23 5.09 -5.44
CA LEU A 14 -0.63 4.48 -6.72
C LEU A 14 -2.04 4.92 -7.17
N GLU A 15 -2.97 5.18 -6.25
CA GLU A 15 -4.27 5.80 -6.56
C GLU A 15 -4.09 7.20 -7.15
N LYS A 16 -3.29 8.06 -6.51
CA LYS A 16 -2.98 9.38 -7.07
C LYS A 16 -2.25 9.29 -8.40
N ALA A 17 -1.58 8.17 -8.65
CA ALA A 17 -0.83 7.95 -9.87
C ALA A 17 -1.69 7.49 -11.06
N LEU A 18 -2.99 7.25 -10.85
CA LEU A 18 -3.94 7.00 -11.94
C LEU A 18 -4.06 8.20 -12.90
N ASP A 19 -3.72 9.41 -12.44
CA ASP A 19 -3.74 10.64 -13.23
C ASP A 19 -2.43 10.91 -14.00
N TYR A 20 -1.43 10.01 -13.92
CA TYR A 20 -0.13 10.16 -14.60
C TYR A 20 0.16 8.96 -15.51
N ASP A 21 0.84 9.21 -16.64
CA ASP A 21 1.23 8.14 -17.56
C ASP A 21 2.33 7.23 -16.96
N GLU A 22 3.26 7.80 -16.19
CA GLU A 22 4.41 7.07 -15.61
C GLU A 22 4.62 7.42 -14.12
N PRO A 23 4.28 6.51 -13.20
CA PRO A 23 4.48 6.73 -11.76
C PRO A 23 5.97 6.71 -11.36
N ASN A 24 6.42 7.75 -10.63
CA ASN A 24 7.75 7.77 -10.03
C ASN A 24 7.86 6.85 -8.80
N MET A 25 8.39 5.65 -9.01
CA MET A 25 8.53 4.63 -7.98
C MET A 25 9.46 5.02 -6.81
N ASP A 26 10.33 6.02 -6.96
CA ASP A 26 11.18 6.50 -5.86
C ASP A 26 10.36 7.07 -4.71
N CYS A 27 9.16 7.60 -4.99
CA CYS A 27 8.23 8.14 -3.99
C CYS A 27 7.74 7.08 -3.00
N ILE A 28 7.75 5.80 -3.40
CA ILE A 28 7.38 4.67 -2.56
C ILE A 28 8.54 3.68 -2.40
N SER A 29 9.78 4.10 -2.62
CA SER A 29 10.98 3.30 -2.34
C SER A 29 11.10 2.94 -0.84
N ALA A 30 11.90 1.92 -0.53
CA ALA A 30 12.22 1.54 0.85
C ALA A 30 12.74 2.74 1.67
N LYS A 31 13.62 3.56 1.06
CA LYS A 31 14.14 4.80 1.65
C LYS A 31 13.05 5.83 1.93
N ALA A 32 12.17 6.12 0.95
CA ALA A 32 11.07 7.08 1.12
C ALA A 32 10.04 6.63 2.18
N LEU A 33 9.90 5.32 2.36
CA LEU A 33 9.03 4.70 3.36
C LEU A 33 9.73 4.43 4.71
N LYS A 34 11.04 4.72 4.82
CA LYS A 34 11.86 4.47 6.01
C LYS A 34 11.82 3.00 6.46
N LEU A 35 11.97 2.10 5.50
CA LEU A 35 12.03 0.65 5.68
C LEU A 35 13.40 0.10 5.26
N SER A 36 13.71 -1.12 5.69
CA SER A 36 14.73 -1.92 5.02
C SER A 36 14.21 -2.42 3.66
N ASP A 37 15.12 -2.64 2.72
CA ASP A 37 14.77 -3.17 1.39
C ASP A 37 14.03 -4.51 1.51
N ARG A 38 14.49 -5.39 2.41
CA ARG A 38 13.85 -6.69 2.65
C ARG A 38 12.38 -6.55 3.07
N ARG A 39 12.06 -5.60 3.95
CA ARG A 39 10.67 -5.38 4.39
C ARG A 39 9.84 -4.75 3.29
N TRP A 40 10.41 -3.82 2.52
CA TRP A 40 9.75 -3.23 1.37
C TRP A 40 9.40 -4.28 0.32
N MET A 41 10.36 -5.13 -0.06
CA MET A 41 10.15 -6.20 -1.04
C MET A 41 9.09 -7.19 -0.58
N ALA A 42 9.09 -7.59 0.70
CA ALA A 42 8.06 -8.47 1.24
C ALA A 42 6.66 -7.84 1.19
N LEU A 43 6.52 -6.54 1.49
CA LEU A 43 5.23 -5.84 1.40
C LEU A 43 4.75 -5.74 -0.06
N MET A 44 5.62 -5.37 -0.98
CA MET A 44 5.29 -5.29 -2.41
C MET A 44 4.92 -6.66 -2.99
N GLU A 45 5.62 -7.73 -2.59
CA GLU A 45 5.28 -9.10 -2.95
C GLU A 45 3.87 -9.48 -2.45
N MET A 46 3.55 -9.22 -1.18
CA MET A 46 2.23 -9.51 -0.62
C MET A 46 1.13 -8.73 -1.35
N LEU A 47 1.32 -7.43 -1.58
CA LEU A 47 0.33 -6.59 -2.26
C LEU A 47 0.09 -7.04 -3.70
N SER A 48 1.15 -7.42 -4.41
CA SER A 48 1.05 -7.91 -5.79
C SER A 48 0.37 -9.28 -5.84
N LYS A 49 0.78 -10.24 -4.99
CA LYS A 49 0.19 -11.58 -4.96
C LYS A 49 -1.27 -11.60 -4.54
N GLU A 50 -1.65 -10.73 -3.61
CA GLU A 50 -3.04 -10.58 -3.17
C GLU A 50 -3.87 -9.71 -4.12
N GLY A 51 -3.29 -9.16 -5.18
CA GLY A 51 -4.00 -8.38 -6.19
C GLY A 51 -4.45 -7.01 -5.72
N TYR A 52 -3.79 -6.40 -4.73
CA TYR A 52 -4.02 -4.99 -4.34
C TYR A 52 -3.31 -4.00 -5.28
N ILE A 53 -2.23 -4.45 -5.92
CA ILE A 53 -1.46 -3.70 -6.92
C ILE A 53 -1.16 -4.60 -8.12
N ASP A 54 -1.00 -3.99 -9.29
CA ASP A 54 -0.72 -4.67 -10.56
C ASP A 54 0.41 -3.95 -11.34
N GLY A 55 0.95 -4.58 -12.38
CA GLY A 55 2.05 -4.07 -13.19
C GLY A 55 3.44 -4.35 -12.63
N PHE A 56 3.51 -5.21 -11.61
CA PHE A 56 4.74 -5.66 -10.96
C PHE A 56 5.04 -7.13 -11.29
N SER A 57 6.30 -7.44 -11.57
CA SER A 57 6.79 -8.81 -11.65
C SER A 57 7.59 -9.12 -10.39
N VAL A 58 7.18 -10.16 -9.68
CA VAL A 58 7.82 -10.61 -8.44
C VAL A 58 8.43 -11.98 -8.66
N GLN A 59 9.74 -12.09 -8.50
CA GLN A 59 10.48 -13.34 -8.62
C GLN A 59 11.19 -13.65 -7.31
N ARG A 60 11.14 -14.93 -6.89
CA ARG A 60 12.00 -15.44 -5.84
C ARG A 60 13.15 -16.21 -6.49
N THR A 61 14.35 -15.82 -6.17
CA THR A 61 15.57 -16.50 -6.58
C THR A 61 15.83 -17.73 -5.70
N VAL A 62 16.78 -18.55 -6.12
CA VAL A 62 17.16 -19.79 -5.41
C VAL A 62 17.73 -19.51 -4.01
N ASP A 63 18.40 -18.37 -3.81
CA ASP A 63 18.92 -17.94 -2.51
C ASP A 63 17.86 -17.32 -1.58
N GLY A 64 16.60 -17.27 -2.02
CA GLY A 64 15.48 -16.72 -1.27
C GLY A 64 15.39 -15.19 -1.28
N SER A 65 16.20 -14.50 -2.09
CA SER A 65 16.00 -13.08 -2.35
C SER A 65 14.78 -12.83 -3.25
N ILE A 66 14.22 -11.63 -3.13
CA ILE A 66 13.04 -11.21 -3.91
C ILE A 66 13.54 -10.17 -4.91
N LEU A 67 13.22 -10.37 -6.19
CA LEU A 67 13.43 -9.40 -7.24
C LEU A 67 12.08 -8.83 -7.65
N ILE A 68 11.98 -7.50 -7.69
CA ILE A 68 10.79 -6.78 -8.11
C ILE A 68 11.16 -5.87 -9.26
N SER A 69 10.46 -6.05 -10.38
CA SER A 69 10.46 -5.11 -11.49
C SER A 69 9.05 -4.59 -11.74
N SER A 70 8.95 -3.41 -12.35
CA SER A 70 7.70 -2.73 -12.60
C SER A 70 7.68 -2.27 -14.05
N SER A 71 6.56 -2.48 -14.74
CA SER A 71 6.35 -2.02 -16.12
C SER A 71 5.21 -1.02 -16.22
N THR A 72 4.10 -1.28 -15.54
CA THR A 72 2.89 -0.45 -15.57
C THR A 72 2.25 -0.40 -14.17
N PRO A 73 2.98 0.11 -13.17
CA PRO A 73 2.59 0.02 -11.77
C PRO A 73 1.28 0.76 -11.53
N ARG A 74 0.29 0.06 -10.96
CA ARG A 74 -1.05 0.61 -10.71
C ARG A 74 -1.70 -0.01 -9.50
N ILE A 75 -2.66 0.71 -8.91
CA ILE A 75 -3.58 0.15 -7.92
C ILE A 75 -4.69 -0.64 -8.61
N THR A 76 -5.25 -1.63 -7.93
CA THR A 76 -6.42 -2.39 -8.41
C THR A 76 -7.71 -1.94 -7.71
N LEU A 77 -8.87 -2.45 -8.15
CA LEU A 77 -10.14 -2.26 -7.44
C LEU A 77 -10.06 -2.72 -5.97
N LYS A 78 -9.46 -3.89 -5.71
CA LYS A 78 -9.24 -4.41 -4.35
C LYS A 78 -8.35 -3.48 -3.52
N GLY A 79 -7.35 -2.86 -4.14
CA GLY A 79 -6.53 -1.80 -3.53
C GLY A 79 -7.34 -0.57 -3.12
N LEU A 80 -8.25 -0.13 -3.99
CA LEU A 80 -9.15 1.00 -3.70
C LEU A 80 -10.14 0.69 -2.58
N GLU A 81 -10.71 -0.52 -2.56
CA GLU A 81 -11.59 -1.01 -1.49
C GLU A 81 -10.87 -0.97 -0.13
N TYR A 82 -9.61 -1.45 -0.08
CA TYR A 82 -8.80 -1.39 1.13
C TYR A 82 -8.59 0.05 1.66
N LEU A 83 -8.37 1.01 0.75
CA LEU A 83 -8.25 2.43 1.12
C LEU A 83 -9.57 2.97 1.68
N GLN A 84 -10.71 2.58 1.09
CA GLN A 84 -12.03 2.97 1.58
C GLN A 84 -12.36 2.34 2.93
N GLU A 85 -12.15 1.04 3.14
CA GLU A 85 -12.46 0.35 4.41
C GLU A 85 -11.66 0.93 5.59
N ASN A 86 -10.38 1.26 5.39
CA ASN A 86 -9.61 1.96 6.42
C ASN A 86 -10.18 3.35 6.71
N SER A 87 -10.69 4.05 5.71
CA SER A 87 -11.35 5.35 5.92
C SER A 87 -12.70 5.19 6.62
N LEU A 88 -13.46 4.13 6.30
CA LEU A 88 -14.77 3.84 6.88
C LEU A 88 -14.66 3.36 8.32
N MET A 89 -13.74 2.45 8.63
CA MET A 89 -13.47 2.02 10.00
C MET A 89 -12.91 3.15 10.84
N LYS A 90 -12.05 4.00 10.28
CA LYS A 90 -11.55 5.19 10.98
C LYS A 90 -12.67 6.20 11.24
N LYS A 91 -13.54 6.47 10.25
CA LYS A 91 -14.73 7.32 10.42
C LYS A 91 -15.74 6.72 11.41
N ALA A 92 -15.98 5.41 11.37
CA ALA A 92 -16.86 4.73 12.32
C ALA A 92 -16.29 4.80 13.75
N ALA A 93 -14.98 4.64 13.93
CA ALA A 93 -14.31 4.80 15.21
C ALA A 93 -14.37 6.27 15.71
N GLU A 94 -14.21 7.25 14.83
CA GLU A 94 -14.34 8.68 15.15
C GLU A 94 -15.77 9.04 15.57
N LEU A 95 -16.78 8.55 14.84
CA LEU A 95 -18.20 8.74 15.19
C LEU A 95 -18.54 8.10 16.54
N ALA A 96 -18.10 6.87 16.79
CA ALA A 96 -18.34 6.18 18.07
C ALA A 96 -17.70 6.92 19.25
N LYS A 97 -16.50 7.48 19.08
CA LYS A 97 -15.87 8.35 20.08
C LYS A 97 -16.69 9.62 20.35
N GLY A 98 -17.14 10.30 19.30
CA GLY A 98 -17.96 11.49 19.44
C GLY A 98 -19.27 11.24 20.20
N VAL A 99 -19.90 10.07 19.99
CA VAL A 99 -21.10 9.67 20.76
C VAL A 99 -20.78 9.41 22.23
N ALA A 100 -19.66 8.74 22.54
CA ALA A 100 -19.25 8.47 23.92
C ALA A 100 -18.93 9.76 24.72
N GLU A 101 -18.33 10.77 24.07
CA GLU A 101 -18.05 12.07 24.67
C GLU A 101 -19.31 12.92 24.93
N ILE A 102 -20.40 12.69 24.19
CA ILE A 102 -21.68 13.40 24.41
C ILE A 102 -22.47 12.79 25.60
N ILE A 103 -22.25 11.51 25.87
CA ILE A 103 -23.00 10.75 26.89
C ILE A 103 -22.29 10.78 28.26
N THR A 104 -21.03 11.22 28.32
CA THR A 104 -20.24 11.39 29.56
C THR A 104 -20.21 12.85 29.97
#